data_AF-A0A1C4RN04-F1
#
_entry.id   AF-A0A1C4RN04-F1
#
_cell.length_a   1.000
_cell.length_b   1.000
_cell.length_c   1.000
_cell.angle_alpha   90.00
_cell.angle_beta   90.00
_cell.angle_gamma   90.00
#
_symmetry.space_group_name_H-M   'P 1'
#
loop_
_entity.id
_entity.type
_entity.pdbx_description
1 polymer ?
#
loop_
_entity_poly.entity_id
_entity_poly.type
_entity_poly.pdbx_seq_one_letter_code
_entity_poly.pdbx_strand_id
1 'polypeptide(L)'
;MAFALVGNDTPVAKNDARPPASAPVVPSAPPPVPSPAPPTKEPAPPAPVPSSPSPKPTPKPKPTPTPTPKPTPSRTPEPVPSPVPTRTPAPAPTPTPTPPPAPAPAVYQWNELSYDLGGDGSEPEMRLGESGLVWQRQGVSIGGREYGHGVTVRGRSSVTIDLNRSCAAYDALVGVDDLALGVGRVSFSVYADGVRLWHSAEVRAGDPAVPVRVSLAGRTTVRLVVEPAAPFSGLTPADWAQSRFTCS
;
A
#
# COMPACT_ATOMS: atom_id res chain seq x y z
N MET A 1 84.36 -50.29 -1.49
CA MET A 1 84.79 -50.54 -0.10
C MET A 1 83.63 -50.20 0.81
N ALA A 2 83.24 -51.14 1.66
CA ALA A 2 82.21 -50.97 2.68
C ALA A 2 82.83 -50.32 3.94
N PHE A 3 82.09 -49.43 4.59
CA PHE A 3 82.20 -49.18 6.03
C PHE A 3 80.82 -48.83 6.57
N ALA A 4 80.30 -49.70 7.43
CA ALA A 4 79.26 -49.38 8.40
C ALA A 4 79.94 -48.77 9.64
N LEU A 5 79.23 -47.92 10.39
CA LEU A 5 79.30 -47.83 11.85
C LEU A 5 78.12 -47.00 12.39
N VAL A 6 77.61 -47.47 13.52
CA VAL A 6 76.41 -47.08 14.25
C VAL A 6 76.67 -45.84 15.10
N GLY A 7 75.68 -44.95 15.23
CA GLY A 7 75.69 -43.79 16.13
C GLY A 7 74.29 -43.51 16.65
N ASN A 8 74.17 -43.48 17.97
CA ASN A 8 72.96 -43.57 18.78
C ASN A 8 72.36 -42.17 19.09
N ASP A 9 71.07 -42.18 19.42
CA ASP A 9 70.38 -41.32 20.40
C ASP A 9 69.73 -39.96 20.04
N THR A 10 68.41 -40.02 20.26
CA THR A 10 67.43 -39.05 20.77
C THR A 10 66.55 -38.22 19.81
N PRO A 11 65.22 -38.19 20.07
CA PRO A 11 64.22 -37.75 19.11
C PRO A 11 63.88 -36.26 19.27
N VAL A 12 63.69 -35.59 18.13
CA VAL A 12 63.20 -34.22 18.05
C VAL A 12 61.78 -34.16 18.61
N ALA A 13 61.59 -33.37 19.67
CA ALA A 13 60.29 -33.09 20.27
C ALA A 13 59.35 -32.44 19.23
N LYS A 14 58.21 -33.10 19.02
CA LYS A 14 57.12 -32.65 18.16
C LYS A 14 56.33 -31.58 18.94
N ASN A 15 56.32 -30.34 18.43
CA ASN A 15 55.49 -29.26 18.96
C ASN A 15 54.02 -29.53 18.63
N ASP A 16 53.32 -30.27 19.51
CA ASP A 16 51.87 -30.42 19.48
C ASP A 16 51.20 -29.20 20.14
N ALA A 17 51.05 -28.11 19.38
CA ALA A 17 50.21 -26.98 19.79
C ALA A 17 48.73 -27.31 19.53
N ARG A 18 48.07 -27.89 20.53
CA ARG A 18 46.61 -28.03 20.56
C ARG A 18 45.97 -26.67 20.91
N PRO A 19 45.03 -26.14 20.12
CA PRO A 19 44.34 -24.89 20.48
C PRO A 19 43.49 -25.08 21.76
N PRO A 20 43.38 -24.06 22.63
CA PRO A 20 42.66 -24.20 23.89
C PRO A 20 41.16 -24.39 23.66
N ALA A 21 40.57 -25.31 24.42
CA ALA A 21 39.15 -25.61 24.43
C ALA A 21 38.35 -24.35 24.83
N SER A 22 37.37 -23.96 24.00
CA SER A 22 36.43 -22.90 24.31
C SER A 22 35.49 -23.35 25.43
N ALA A 23 35.43 -22.58 26.52
CA ALA A 23 34.42 -22.75 27.56
C ALA A 23 33.02 -22.40 27.00
N PRO A 24 31.95 -23.11 27.39
CA PRO A 24 30.61 -22.83 26.90
C PRO A 24 30.09 -21.50 27.49
N VAL A 25 29.66 -20.60 26.61
CA VAL A 25 28.91 -19.39 26.97
C VAL A 25 27.54 -19.82 27.49
N VAL A 26 27.27 -19.57 28.77
CA VAL A 26 25.94 -19.72 29.37
C VAL A 26 25.04 -18.63 28.79
N PRO A 27 23.88 -18.96 28.17
CA PRO A 27 22.94 -17.93 27.73
C PRO A 27 22.31 -17.24 28.95
N SER A 28 22.57 -15.94 29.11
CA SER A 28 21.84 -15.10 30.04
C SER A 28 20.37 -15.02 29.60
N ALA A 29 19.45 -15.39 30.49
CA ALA A 29 18.02 -15.28 30.26
C ALA A 29 17.62 -13.80 30.00
N PRO A 30 16.69 -13.53 29.06
CA PRO A 30 16.20 -12.18 28.84
C PRO A 30 15.43 -11.66 30.08
N PRO A 31 15.46 -10.34 30.35
CA PRO A 31 14.68 -9.76 31.44
C PRO A 31 13.18 -9.94 31.19
N PRO A 32 12.34 -10.05 32.24
CA PRO A 32 10.90 -10.19 32.10
C PRO A 32 10.30 -8.94 31.46
N VAL A 33 9.45 -9.14 30.46
CA VAL A 33 8.66 -8.08 29.82
C VAL A 33 7.65 -7.56 30.85
N PRO A 34 7.52 -6.23 31.06
CA PRO A 34 6.51 -5.68 31.96
C PRO A 34 5.10 -6.01 31.44
N SER A 35 4.24 -6.46 32.35
CA SER A 35 2.83 -6.78 32.10
C SER A 35 2.05 -5.52 31.70
N PRO A 36 1.17 -5.56 30.68
CA PRO A 36 0.35 -4.41 30.32
C PRO A 36 -0.62 -4.05 31.46
N ALA A 37 -0.68 -2.77 31.81
CA ALA A 37 -1.65 -2.25 32.77
C ALA A 37 -3.10 -2.50 32.27
N PRO A 38 -4.05 -2.81 33.16
CA PRO A 38 -5.44 -3.01 32.79
C PRO A 38 -6.05 -1.71 32.23
N PRO A 39 -6.96 -1.79 31.25
CA PRO A 39 -7.60 -0.61 30.67
C PRO A 39 -8.45 0.09 31.73
N THR A 40 -8.24 1.39 31.88
CA THR A 40 -9.09 2.31 32.65
C THR A 40 -10.52 2.22 32.12
N LYS A 41 -11.48 1.94 33.00
CA LYS A 41 -12.91 1.92 32.67
C LYS A 41 -13.33 3.28 32.11
N GLU A 42 -13.96 3.23 30.93
CA GLU A 42 -14.62 4.36 30.28
C GLU A 42 -15.81 4.85 31.13
N PRO A 43 -15.97 6.18 31.36
CA PRO A 43 -17.11 6.71 32.10
C PRO A 43 -18.43 6.48 31.34
N ALA A 44 -19.45 6.04 32.06
CA ALA A 44 -20.79 5.80 31.51
C ALA A 44 -21.42 7.09 30.93
N PRO A 45 -22.23 6.99 29.85
CA PRO A 45 -22.90 8.14 29.25
C PRO A 45 -23.98 8.73 30.19
N PRO A 46 -24.23 10.05 30.14
CA PRO A 46 -25.23 10.70 30.98
C PRO A 46 -26.66 10.34 30.55
N ALA A 47 -27.54 10.24 31.55
CA ALA A 47 -28.95 9.89 31.40
C ALA A 47 -29.77 10.95 30.61
N PRO A 48 -30.86 10.54 29.92
CA PRO A 48 -31.72 11.46 29.19
C PRO A 48 -32.56 12.33 30.14
N VAL A 49 -32.61 13.63 29.86
CA VAL A 49 -33.46 14.61 30.55
C VAL A 49 -34.92 14.51 30.05
N PRO A 50 -35.93 14.57 30.94
CA PRO A 50 -37.34 14.52 30.57
C PRO A 50 -37.84 15.86 30.00
N SER A 51 -38.64 15.80 28.93
CA SER A 51 -39.31 16.93 28.28
C SER A 51 -40.78 17.06 28.73
N SER A 52 -41.20 18.27 29.15
CA SER A 52 -42.62 18.66 29.31
C SER A 52 -42.77 20.15 29.69
N PRO A 53 -43.93 20.84 29.53
CA PRO A 53 -45.07 20.63 28.63
C PRO A 53 -45.36 21.84 27.72
N SER A 54 -46.22 21.62 26.72
CA SER A 54 -46.77 22.64 25.81
C SER A 54 -47.78 23.58 26.49
N PRO A 55 -47.80 24.90 26.22
CA PRO A 55 -48.77 25.82 26.79
C PRO A 55 -50.15 25.78 26.10
N LYS A 56 -51.18 25.99 26.93
CA LYS A 56 -52.62 25.97 26.63
C LYS A 56 -53.09 27.18 25.78
N PRO A 57 -54.07 27.03 24.88
CA PRO A 57 -54.55 28.13 24.03
C PRO A 57 -55.43 29.14 24.77
N THR A 58 -55.24 30.43 24.45
CA THR A 58 -55.94 31.60 25.01
C THR A 58 -57.22 31.95 24.21
N PRO A 59 -58.29 32.48 24.83
CA PRO A 59 -59.57 32.71 24.15
C PRO A 59 -59.56 33.93 23.22
N LYS A 60 -60.32 33.82 22.12
CA LYS A 60 -60.51 34.82 21.07
C LYS A 60 -61.48 35.94 21.53
N PRO A 61 -61.12 37.23 21.41
CA PRO A 61 -62.04 38.33 21.75
C PRO A 61 -63.11 38.57 20.66
N LYS A 62 -64.26 39.05 21.14
CA LYS A 62 -65.53 39.34 20.45
C LYS A 62 -65.41 40.55 19.49
N PRO A 63 -66.11 40.56 18.35
CA PRO A 63 -66.03 41.67 17.39
C PRO A 63 -66.77 42.93 17.88
N THR A 64 -66.12 44.08 17.68
CA THR A 64 -66.65 45.43 17.90
C THR A 64 -67.35 45.92 16.62
N PRO A 65 -68.50 46.60 16.70
CA PRO A 65 -69.22 47.06 15.51
C PRO A 65 -68.49 48.18 14.75
N THR A 66 -68.55 48.07 13.43
CA THR A 66 -67.97 48.95 12.43
C THR A 66 -68.74 50.28 12.31
N PRO A 67 -68.10 51.45 12.42
CA PRO A 67 -68.75 52.72 12.11
C PRO A 67 -68.86 52.94 10.59
N THR A 68 -69.98 53.52 10.19
CA THR A 68 -70.37 53.84 8.81
C THR A 68 -69.42 54.87 8.17
N PRO A 69 -68.91 54.65 6.94
CA PRO A 69 -68.06 55.61 6.26
C PRO A 69 -68.85 56.83 5.74
N LYS A 70 -68.24 58.00 5.94
CA LYS A 70 -68.64 59.31 5.40
C LYS A 70 -68.34 59.37 3.89
N PRO A 71 -69.16 60.05 3.06
CA PRO A 71 -68.93 60.13 1.61
C PRO A 71 -67.59 60.82 1.28
N THR A 72 -66.80 60.13 0.45
CA THR A 72 -65.52 60.58 -0.09
C THR A 72 -65.75 61.54 -1.26
N PRO A 73 -65.08 62.70 -1.32
CA PRO A 73 -65.16 63.59 -2.49
C PRO A 73 -64.53 62.95 -3.73
N SER A 74 -65.14 63.21 -4.88
CA SER A 74 -64.72 62.74 -6.20
C SER A 74 -63.29 63.16 -6.51
N ARG A 75 -62.40 62.19 -6.77
CA ARG A 75 -61.01 62.44 -7.16
C ARG A 75 -60.94 62.79 -8.64
N THR A 76 -60.13 63.80 -8.94
CA THR A 76 -59.63 64.17 -10.26
C THR A 76 -58.99 62.95 -10.95
N PRO A 77 -59.20 62.74 -12.27
CA PRO A 77 -58.58 61.63 -12.99
C PRO A 77 -57.05 61.70 -12.91
N GLU A 78 -56.46 60.61 -12.44
CA GLU A 78 -55.03 60.38 -12.34
C GLU A 78 -54.45 60.10 -13.75
N PRO A 79 -53.27 60.64 -14.11
CA PRO A 79 -52.69 60.41 -15.43
C PRO A 79 -52.38 58.94 -15.65
N VAL A 80 -52.73 58.45 -16.85
CA VAL A 80 -52.50 57.06 -17.27
C VAL A 80 -50.99 56.75 -17.23
N PRO A 81 -50.54 55.71 -16.50
CA PRO A 81 -49.12 55.36 -16.44
C PRO A 81 -48.64 54.88 -17.82
N SER A 82 -47.48 55.38 -18.22
CA SER A 82 -46.77 55.00 -19.44
C SER A 82 -46.39 53.50 -19.39
N PRO A 83 -46.44 52.75 -20.51
CA PRO A 83 -46.16 51.33 -20.52
C PRO A 83 -44.74 51.03 -20.01
N VAL A 84 -44.66 50.14 -19.01
CA VAL A 84 -43.39 49.63 -18.48
C VAL A 84 -42.72 48.78 -19.57
N PRO A 85 -41.44 49.00 -19.92
CA PRO A 85 -40.76 48.20 -20.92
C PRO A 85 -40.71 46.73 -20.49
N THR A 86 -41.24 45.85 -21.33
CA THR A 86 -41.22 44.40 -21.15
C THR A 86 -39.76 43.94 -21.19
N ARG A 87 -39.24 43.43 -20.07
CA ARG A 87 -37.88 42.90 -20.02
C ARG A 87 -37.80 41.64 -20.89
N THR A 88 -36.95 41.67 -21.91
CA THR A 88 -36.60 40.48 -22.71
C THR A 88 -36.07 39.40 -21.76
N PRO A 89 -36.62 38.17 -21.78
CA PRO A 89 -36.13 37.10 -20.93
C PRO A 89 -34.65 36.83 -21.25
N ALA A 90 -33.84 36.71 -20.20
CA ALA A 90 -32.44 36.36 -20.33
C ALA A 90 -32.31 35.00 -21.05
N PRO A 91 -31.34 34.84 -21.97
CA PRO A 91 -31.14 33.59 -22.67
C PRO A 91 -30.90 32.45 -21.66
N ALA A 92 -31.52 31.29 -21.94
CA ALA A 92 -31.32 30.11 -21.12
C ALA A 92 -29.83 29.71 -21.09
N PRO A 93 -29.30 29.25 -19.94
CA PRO A 93 -27.91 28.83 -19.85
C PRO A 93 -27.65 27.70 -20.84
N THR A 94 -26.63 27.87 -21.67
CA THR A 94 -26.15 26.82 -22.57
C THR A 94 -25.72 25.62 -21.74
N PRO A 95 -26.14 24.38 -22.08
CA PRO A 95 -25.72 23.20 -21.34
C PRO A 95 -24.19 23.10 -21.34
N THR A 96 -23.61 22.90 -20.15
CA THR A 96 -22.19 22.60 -20.02
C THR A 96 -21.91 21.28 -20.75
N PRO A 97 -20.92 21.22 -21.66
CA PRO A 97 -20.58 19.97 -22.31
C PRO A 97 -20.24 18.91 -21.27
N THR A 98 -20.82 17.71 -21.42
CA THR A 98 -20.45 16.55 -20.60
C THR A 98 -18.96 16.26 -20.83
N PRO A 99 -18.13 16.12 -19.78
CA PRO A 99 -16.73 15.78 -19.96
C PRO A 99 -16.59 14.44 -20.72
N PRO A 100 -15.57 14.30 -21.56
CA PRO A 100 -15.32 13.04 -22.26
C PRO A 100 -15.13 11.89 -21.26
N PRO A 101 -15.52 10.65 -21.64
CA PRO A 101 -15.38 9.49 -20.77
C PRO A 101 -13.92 9.28 -20.37
N ALA A 102 -13.69 8.86 -19.12
CA ALA A 102 -12.36 8.58 -18.62
C ALA A 102 -11.68 7.48 -19.47
N PRO A 103 -10.35 7.57 -19.71
CA PRO A 103 -9.62 6.54 -20.42
C PRO A 103 -9.74 5.18 -19.72
N ALA A 104 -9.79 4.11 -20.52
CA ALA A 104 -9.85 2.75 -19.99
C ALA A 104 -8.55 2.42 -19.22
N PRO A 105 -8.63 1.63 -18.14
CA PRO A 105 -7.46 1.27 -17.37
C PRO A 105 -6.48 0.43 -18.21
N ALA A 106 -5.23 0.88 -18.27
CA ALA A 106 -4.10 0.18 -18.85
C ALA A 106 -3.46 -0.76 -17.81
N VAL A 107 -2.98 -1.92 -18.27
CA VAL A 107 -2.29 -2.90 -17.43
C VAL A 107 -0.83 -2.95 -17.84
N TYR A 108 0.06 -2.74 -16.87
CA TYR A 108 1.50 -2.73 -17.04
C TYR A 108 2.12 -3.92 -16.32
N GLN A 109 2.77 -4.82 -17.05
CA GLN A 109 3.43 -5.98 -16.45
C GLN A 109 4.84 -5.62 -15.98
N TRP A 110 5.24 -6.08 -14.79
CA TRP A 110 6.54 -5.74 -14.24
C TRP A 110 7.71 -6.25 -15.12
N ASN A 111 7.57 -7.42 -15.73
CA ASN A 111 8.56 -7.98 -16.66
C ASN A 111 8.70 -7.22 -17.98
N GLU A 112 7.83 -6.24 -18.25
CA GLU A 112 7.87 -5.42 -19.47
C GLU A 112 8.25 -3.96 -19.18
N LEU A 113 8.37 -3.56 -17.92
CA LEU A 113 8.76 -2.19 -17.58
C LEU A 113 10.19 -1.92 -18.02
N SER A 114 10.44 -0.67 -18.44
CA SER A 114 11.78 -0.20 -18.75
C SER A 114 12.70 -0.33 -17.53
N TYR A 115 13.95 -0.66 -17.82
CA TYR A 115 15.04 -0.76 -16.87
C TYR A 115 16.25 0.01 -17.42
N ASP A 116 16.00 1.27 -17.82
CA ASP A 116 16.99 2.18 -18.39
C ASP A 116 16.94 3.56 -17.70
N LEU A 117 17.87 4.45 -18.04
CA LEU A 117 17.91 5.82 -17.53
C LEU A 117 17.11 6.80 -18.42
N GLY A 118 16.30 6.26 -19.33
CA GLY A 118 15.80 6.96 -20.51
C GLY A 118 14.29 7.00 -20.63
N GLY A 119 13.55 6.51 -19.64
CA GLY A 119 12.09 6.64 -19.60
C GLY A 119 11.65 8.09 -19.75
N ASP A 120 10.60 8.30 -20.53
CA ASP A 120 9.97 9.61 -20.71
C ASP A 120 9.14 10.04 -19.48
N GLY A 121 9.11 9.21 -18.43
CA GLY A 121 8.41 9.45 -17.19
C GLY A 121 6.89 9.42 -17.33
N SER A 122 6.34 8.74 -18.35
CA SER A 122 4.89 8.66 -18.58
C SER A 122 4.24 7.34 -18.15
N GLU A 123 5.03 6.26 -18.09
CA GLU A 123 4.59 4.91 -17.72
C GLU A 123 5.35 4.38 -16.50
N PRO A 124 4.84 3.33 -15.82
CA PRO A 124 5.55 2.74 -14.70
C PRO A 124 6.96 2.28 -15.09
N GLU A 125 7.96 2.66 -14.30
CA GLU A 125 9.38 2.45 -14.61
C GLU A 125 10.15 1.95 -13.40
N MET A 126 11.05 0.98 -13.60
CA MET A 126 11.92 0.49 -12.54
C MET A 126 13.16 1.38 -12.39
N ARG A 127 13.48 1.79 -11.16
CA ARG A 127 14.72 2.50 -10.87
C ARG A 127 15.91 1.56 -10.93
N LEU A 128 16.94 1.88 -11.72
CA LEU A 128 18.19 1.12 -11.79
C LEU A 128 19.05 1.18 -10.52
N GLY A 129 19.30 2.39 -10.00
CA GLY A 129 20.35 2.60 -8.99
C GLY A 129 19.98 2.15 -7.57
N GLU A 130 18.71 2.28 -7.20
CA GLU A 130 18.21 1.91 -5.85
C GLU A 130 17.72 0.46 -5.78
N SER A 131 17.69 -0.25 -6.92
CA SER A 131 17.09 -1.57 -7.03
C SER A 131 18.12 -2.71 -7.01
N GLY A 132 17.72 -3.83 -6.41
CA GLY A 132 18.47 -5.08 -6.46
C GLY A 132 18.55 -5.68 -7.87
N LEU A 133 19.29 -6.79 -8.01
CA LEU A 133 19.31 -7.56 -9.27
C LEU A 133 17.91 -8.09 -9.59
N VAL A 134 17.47 -7.83 -10.82
CA VAL A 134 16.17 -8.17 -11.37
C VAL A 134 16.38 -9.04 -12.61
N TRP A 135 15.65 -10.14 -12.70
CA TRP A 135 15.56 -10.94 -13.91
C TRP A 135 14.12 -10.96 -14.41
N GLN A 136 13.85 -10.19 -15.46
CA GLN A 136 12.54 -10.16 -16.13
C GLN A 136 12.39 -11.40 -17.01
N ARG A 137 11.26 -12.12 -16.89
CA ARG A 137 11.09 -13.42 -17.52
C ARG A 137 9.69 -13.64 -18.08
N GLN A 138 9.65 -14.29 -19.24
CA GLN A 138 8.47 -14.99 -19.74
C GLN A 138 8.49 -16.39 -19.11
N GLY A 139 7.50 -16.72 -18.30
CA GLY A 139 7.49 -17.95 -17.51
C GLY A 139 8.28 -17.85 -16.19
N VAL A 140 7.60 -18.06 -15.07
CA VAL A 140 8.20 -18.30 -13.74
C VAL A 140 7.48 -19.47 -13.06
N SER A 141 8.09 -20.13 -12.07
CA SER A 141 7.49 -21.32 -11.43
C SER A 141 7.60 -21.26 -9.93
N ILE A 142 6.45 -21.43 -9.25
CA ILE A 142 6.36 -21.39 -7.79
C ILE A 142 5.53 -22.58 -7.31
N GLY A 143 6.12 -23.42 -6.45
CA GLY A 143 5.42 -24.56 -5.85
C GLY A 143 4.98 -25.59 -6.89
N GLY A 144 5.78 -25.77 -7.94
CA GLY A 144 5.51 -26.67 -9.06
C GLY A 144 4.44 -26.17 -10.05
N ARG A 145 4.04 -24.90 -9.98
CA ARG A 145 3.08 -24.28 -10.90
C ARG A 145 3.74 -23.20 -11.74
N GLU A 146 3.57 -23.30 -13.06
CA GLU A 146 4.05 -22.31 -14.02
C GLU A 146 3.09 -21.11 -14.15
N TYR A 147 3.68 -19.92 -14.30
CA TYR A 147 2.98 -18.66 -14.55
C TYR A 147 3.58 -18.00 -15.78
N GLY A 148 2.74 -17.52 -16.69
CA GLY A 148 3.18 -17.06 -18.03
C GLY A 148 4.16 -15.88 -18.04
N HIS A 149 4.24 -15.09 -16.97
CA HIS A 149 5.14 -13.94 -16.84
C HIS A 149 5.45 -13.68 -15.38
N GLY A 150 6.61 -13.07 -15.14
CA GLY A 150 7.01 -12.67 -13.80
C GLY A 150 8.43 -12.11 -13.75
N VAL A 151 8.83 -11.76 -12.55
CA VAL A 151 10.17 -11.25 -12.27
C VAL A 151 10.79 -12.06 -11.15
N THR A 152 11.99 -12.59 -11.40
CA THR A 152 12.80 -13.27 -10.39
C THR A 152 13.79 -12.27 -9.78
N VAL A 153 13.87 -12.23 -8.46
CA VAL A 153 14.84 -11.45 -7.69
C VAL A 153 15.58 -12.35 -6.70
N ARG A 154 16.61 -11.83 -6.05
CA ARG A 154 17.29 -12.52 -4.95
C ARG A 154 16.50 -12.39 -3.64
N GLY A 155 16.66 -13.37 -2.76
CA GLY A 155 15.98 -13.43 -1.45
C GLY A 155 16.33 -12.30 -0.49
N ARG A 156 17.37 -11.52 -0.79
CA ARG A 156 17.52 -10.14 -0.32
C ARG A 156 17.42 -9.20 -1.52
N SER A 157 16.28 -8.55 -1.68
CA SER A 157 16.05 -7.60 -2.77
C SER A 157 15.10 -6.48 -2.35
N SER A 158 15.29 -5.31 -2.95
CA SER A 158 14.39 -4.16 -2.87
C SER A 158 14.41 -3.55 -4.25
N VAL A 159 13.26 -3.46 -4.91
CA VAL A 159 13.12 -2.85 -6.24
C VAL A 159 12.10 -1.74 -6.14
N THR A 160 12.47 -0.54 -6.58
CA THR A 160 11.59 0.63 -6.59
C THR A 160 11.07 0.87 -8.00
N ILE A 161 9.77 1.08 -8.12
CA ILE A 161 9.06 1.39 -9.36
C ILE A 161 8.40 2.76 -9.17
N ASP A 162 8.73 3.68 -10.07
CA ASP A 162 8.03 4.95 -10.19
C ASP A 162 6.76 4.71 -11.00
N LEU A 163 5.61 5.11 -10.46
CA LEU A 163 4.33 4.86 -11.13
C LEU A 163 4.11 5.80 -12.30
N ASN A 164 4.64 7.03 -12.23
CA ASN A 164 4.59 8.07 -13.29
C ASN A 164 3.19 8.48 -13.78
N ARG A 165 2.13 7.84 -13.28
CA ARG A 165 0.73 8.10 -13.58
C ARG A 165 -0.16 7.61 -12.45
N SER A 166 -1.46 7.86 -12.57
CA SER A 166 -2.44 7.40 -11.58
C SER A 166 -2.68 5.89 -11.70
N CYS A 167 -2.24 5.13 -10.70
CA CYS A 167 -2.47 3.70 -10.63
C CYS A 167 -3.48 3.35 -9.53
N ALA A 168 -4.42 2.47 -9.84
CA ALA A 168 -5.47 2.04 -8.92
C ALA A 168 -5.01 0.88 -8.03
N ALA A 169 -4.25 -0.07 -8.60
CA ALA A 169 -3.91 -1.30 -7.92
C ALA A 169 -2.59 -1.92 -8.40
N TYR A 170 -2.01 -2.72 -7.51
CA TYR A 170 -0.95 -3.68 -7.82
C TYR A 170 -1.39 -5.09 -7.43
N ASP A 171 -1.19 -6.04 -8.34
CA ASP A 171 -1.50 -7.46 -8.18
C ASP A 171 -0.28 -8.32 -8.51
N ALA A 172 -0.04 -9.37 -7.74
CA ALA A 172 0.97 -10.38 -8.03
C ALA A 172 0.69 -11.71 -7.30
N LEU A 173 1.47 -12.73 -7.63
CA LEU A 173 1.62 -13.98 -6.89
C LEU A 173 3.08 -14.13 -6.52
N VAL A 174 3.39 -14.22 -5.23
CA VAL A 174 4.77 -14.27 -4.74
C VAL A 174 5.15 -15.62 -4.17
N GLY A 175 6.40 -16.01 -4.33
CA GLY A 175 6.92 -17.21 -3.70
C GLY A 175 8.37 -17.48 -4.04
N VAL A 176 8.92 -18.53 -3.45
CA VAL A 176 10.27 -18.99 -3.78
C VAL A 176 10.20 -19.68 -5.15
N ASP A 177 11.08 -19.27 -6.07
CA ASP A 177 11.16 -19.86 -7.42
C ASP A 177 11.60 -21.33 -7.29
N ASP A 178 11.03 -22.22 -8.10
CA ASP A 178 11.40 -23.64 -8.12
C ASP A 178 12.87 -23.87 -8.56
N LEU A 179 13.52 -22.87 -9.18
CA LEU A 179 14.98 -22.81 -9.40
C LEU A 179 15.78 -22.84 -8.09
N ALA A 180 15.15 -22.54 -6.96
CA ALA A 180 15.76 -22.70 -5.66
C ALA A 180 15.89 -24.18 -5.23
N LEU A 181 15.40 -25.15 -6.01
CA LEU A 181 15.59 -26.59 -5.80
C LEU A 181 15.23 -27.06 -4.38
N GLY A 182 14.15 -26.51 -3.82
CA GLY A 182 13.66 -26.87 -2.49
C GLY A 182 14.40 -26.20 -1.32
N VAL A 183 15.26 -25.22 -1.57
CA VAL A 183 15.94 -24.46 -0.50
C VAL A 183 15.52 -22.99 -0.42
N GLY A 184 15.48 -22.48 0.80
CA GLY A 184 15.28 -21.05 1.06
C GLY A 184 13.96 -20.72 1.72
N ARG A 185 14.01 -19.66 2.52
CA ARG A 185 12.88 -19.09 3.24
C ARG A 185 12.97 -17.58 3.16
N VAL A 186 11.91 -16.95 2.68
CA VAL A 186 11.86 -15.51 2.48
C VAL A 186 10.52 -14.95 2.95
N SER A 187 10.45 -13.65 3.14
CA SER A 187 9.20 -12.92 3.30
C SER A 187 9.13 -11.79 2.29
N PHE A 188 7.93 -11.50 1.81
CA PHE A 188 7.66 -10.49 0.81
C PHE A 188 6.96 -9.30 1.44
N SER A 189 7.25 -8.10 0.95
CA SER A 189 6.54 -6.89 1.36
C SER A 189 6.34 -5.95 0.18
N VAL A 190 5.20 -5.26 0.18
CA VAL A 190 4.91 -4.17 -0.76
C VAL A 190 4.80 -2.87 0.03
N TYR A 191 5.60 -1.89 -0.35
CA TYR A 191 5.53 -0.53 0.16
C TYR A 191 5.06 0.41 -0.94
N ALA A 192 4.34 1.47 -0.57
CA ALA A 192 4.08 2.59 -1.45
C ALA A 192 4.39 3.89 -0.71
N ASP A 193 5.18 4.76 -1.33
CA ASP A 193 5.66 6.03 -0.75
C ASP A 193 6.25 5.86 0.66
N GLY A 194 7.00 4.77 0.85
CA GLY A 194 7.61 4.40 2.14
C GLY A 194 6.67 3.71 3.14
N VAL A 195 5.36 3.66 2.90
CA VAL A 195 4.38 3.00 3.78
C VAL A 195 4.20 1.55 3.36
N ARG A 196 4.31 0.59 4.30
CA ARG A 196 4.05 -0.82 4.02
C ARG A 196 2.55 -1.06 3.86
N LEU A 197 2.14 -1.45 2.66
CA LEU A 197 0.75 -1.76 2.34
C LEU A 197 0.43 -3.25 2.57
N TRP A 198 1.43 -4.12 2.41
CA TRP A 198 1.26 -5.56 2.53
C TRP A 198 2.55 -6.27 2.96
N HIS A 199 2.40 -7.40 3.65
CA HIS A 199 3.48 -8.28 4.08
C HIS A 199 2.99 -9.73 4.12
N SER A 200 3.82 -10.67 3.66
CA SER A 200 3.56 -12.11 3.77
C SER A 200 3.99 -12.66 5.12
N ALA A 201 3.46 -13.84 5.50
CA ALA A 201 4.19 -14.72 6.41
C ALA A 201 5.50 -15.23 5.75
N GLU A 202 6.31 -16.01 6.47
CA GLU A 202 7.43 -16.73 5.86
C GLU A 202 6.91 -17.67 4.75
N VAL A 203 7.55 -17.62 3.59
CA VAL A 203 7.29 -18.50 2.44
C VAL A 203 8.52 -19.37 2.22
N ARG A 204 8.31 -20.68 2.10
CA ARG A 204 9.35 -21.69 1.91
C ARG A 204 9.39 -22.16 0.47
N ALA A 205 10.54 -22.66 0.06
CA ALA A 205 10.65 -23.39 -1.20
C ALA A 205 9.66 -24.57 -1.24
N GLY A 206 8.88 -24.66 -2.33
CA GLY A 206 7.83 -25.66 -2.52
C GLY A 206 6.45 -25.26 -1.98
N ASP A 207 6.33 -24.16 -1.23
CA ASP A 207 5.01 -23.64 -0.83
C ASP A 207 4.23 -23.11 -2.05
N PRO A 208 2.88 -23.12 -2.01
CA PRO A 208 2.08 -22.49 -3.04
C PRO A 208 2.30 -20.96 -3.06
N ALA A 209 2.16 -20.36 -4.25
CA ALA A 209 2.28 -18.92 -4.40
C ALA A 209 1.25 -18.16 -3.55
N VAL A 210 1.68 -17.07 -2.94
CA VAL A 210 0.88 -16.21 -2.06
C VAL A 210 0.35 -15.01 -2.87
N PRO A 211 -0.97 -14.75 -2.86
CA PRO A 211 -1.52 -13.62 -3.60
C PRO A 211 -1.23 -12.28 -2.92
N VAL A 212 -0.90 -11.29 -3.75
CA VAL A 212 -0.72 -9.89 -3.38
C VAL A 212 -1.77 -9.06 -4.08
N ARG A 213 -2.47 -8.21 -3.33
CA ARG A 213 -3.36 -7.18 -3.87
C ARG A 213 -3.33 -5.97 -2.96
N VAL A 214 -2.92 -4.82 -3.50
CA VAL A 214 -2.89 -3.55 -2.77
C VAL A 214 -3.46 -2.42 -3.62
N SER A 215 -4.08 -1.43 -2.97
CA SER A 215 -4.48 -0.19 -3.63
C SER A 215 -3.30 0.76 -3.77
N LEU A 216 -3.17 1.38 -4.94
CA LEU A 216 -2.17 2.39 -5.25
C LEU A 216 -2.77 3.80 -5.40
N ALA A 217 -4.02 4.00 -4.99
CA ALA A 217 -4.70 5.28 -5.13
C ALA A 217 -3.89 6.40 -4.43
N GLY A 218 -3.53 7.42 -5.21
CA GLY A 218 -2.76 8.58 -4.74
C GLY A 218 -1.29 8.29 -4.43
N ARG A 219 -0.76 7.13 -4.83
CA ARG A 219 0.65 6.77 -4.65
C ARG A 219 1.48 7.18 -5.85
N THR A 220 2.76 7.43 -5.64
CA THR A 220 3.70 7.79 -6.71
C THR A 220 4.79 6.76 -6.91
N THR A 221 5.13 6.01 -5.87
CA THR A 221 6.18 4.99 -5.89
C THR A 221 5.71 3.69 -5.27
N VAL A 222 6.21 2.56 -5.78
CA VAL A 222 6.04 1.24 -5.18
C VAL A 222 7.40 0.60 -4.97
N ARG A 223 7.63 0.03 -3.79
CA ARG A 223 8.86 -0.71 -3.49
C ARG A 223 8.52 -2.16 -3.13
N LEU A 224 9.01 -3.06 -3.95
CA LEU A 224 8.81 -4.51 -3.87
C LEU A 224 10.02 -5.13 -3.20
N VAL A 225 9.81 -5.76 -2.04
CA VAL A 225 10.89 -6.16 -1.14
C VAL A 225 10.81 -7.65 -0.85
N VAL A 226 11.96 -8.31 -0.90
CA VAL A 226 12.16 -9.69 -0.44
C VAL A 226 13.23 -9.68 0.64
N GLU A 227 12.89 -10.25 1.79
CA GLU A 227 13.78 -10.36 2.94
C GLU A 227 14.05 -11.83 3.27
N PRO A 228 15.30 -12.21 3.57
CA PRO A 228 15.62 -13.59 3.93
C PRO A 228 15.13 -13.89 5.34
N ALA A 229 14.41 -15.00 5.51
CA ALA A 229 13.90 -15.46 6.80
C ALA A 229 14.77 -16.55 7.45
N ALA A 230 15.88 -16.93 6.80
CA ALA A 230 16.85 -17.89 7.33
C ALA A 230 18.27 -17.62 6.85
N PRO A 231 19.31 -18.17 7.53
CA PRO A 231 20.69 -18.13 7.06
C PRO A 231 20.80 -18.63 5.60
N PHE A 232 21.70 -18.02 4.84
CA PHE A 232 21.96 -18.32 3.42
C PHE A 232 20.78 -18.06 2.45
N SER A 233 19.59 -17.67 2.93
CA SER A 233 18.44 -17.39 2.06
C SER A 233 18.54 -16.07 1.28
N GLY A 234 19.59 -15.28 1.51
CA GLY A 234 19.80 -14.02 0.78
C GLY A 234 20.05 -14.18 -0.72
N LEU A 235 20.41 -15.38 -1.16
CA LEU A 235 20.62 -15.73 -2.57
C LEU A 235 19.48 -16.57 -3.17
N THR A 236 18.49 -16.97 -2.35
CA THR A 236 17.35 -17.76 -2.80
C THR A 236 16.60 -17.02 -3.90
N PRO A 237 16.44 -17.58 -5.11
CA PRO A 237 15.61 -16.98 -6.14
C PRO A 237 14.16 -16.88 -5.66
N ALA A 238 13.56 -15.72 -5.82
CA ALA A 238 12.21 -15.41 -5.37
C ALA A 238 11.45 -14.70 -6.48
N ASP A 239 10.25 -15.19 -6.77
CA ASP A 239 9.43 -14.74 -7.89
C ASP A 239 8.31 -13.82 -7.45
N TRP A 240 8.06 -12.84 -8.32
CA TRP A 240 6.83 -12.05 -8.39
C TRP A 240 6.12 -12.40 -9.70
N ALA A 241 5.37 -13.48 -9.67
CA ALA A 241 4.60 -14.02 -10.79
C ALA A 241 3.35 -13.18 -11.08
N GLN A 242 2.97 -13.08 -12.35
CA GLN A 242 1.82 -12.31 -12.81
C GLN A 242 1.77 -10.86 -12.28
N SER A 243 2.94 -10.28 -12.02
CA SER A 243 3.10 -8.99 -11.36
C SER A 243 2.70 -7.86 -12.29
N ARG A 244 1.68 -7.09 -11.92
CA ARG A 244 1.10 -6.05 -12.77
C ARG A 244 0.56 -4.84 -12.01
N PHE A 245 0.57 -3.69 -12.68
CA PHE A 245 -0.01 -2.43 -12.25
C PHE A 245 -1.22 -2.11 -13.12
N THR A 246 -2.31 -1.65 -12.51
CA THR A 246 -3.49 -1.17 -13.25
C THR A 246 -3.58 0.35 -13.10
N CYS A 247 -3.48 1.08 -14.22
CA CYS A 247 -3.36 2.53 -14.22
C CYS A 247 -4.33 3.20 -15.21
N SER A 248 -4.68 4.45 -14.94
CA SER A 248 -5.52 5.32 -15.79
C SER A 248 -4.71 6.45 -16.39
#